data_AF-A0A957TT45-F1
#
_entry.id   AF-A0A957TT45-F1
#
_cell.length_a   1.000
_cell.length_b   1.000
_cell.length_c   1.000
_cell.angle_alpha   90.00
_cell.angle_beta   90.00
_cell.angle_gamma   90.00
#
_symmetry.space_group_name_H-M   'P 1'
#
loop_
_entity.id
_entity.type
_entity.pdbx_description
1 polymer ?
#
loop_
_entity_poly.entity_id
_entity_poly.type
_entity_poly.pdbx_seq_one_letter_code
_entity_poly.pdbx_strand_id
1 'polypeptide(L)' 'MQLNTMKDLYVDQLRDLYSAEDQLTKALPKMAQAASSSDLQKAFRDHLNETQQQKQRLEQIFS' A
#
# COMPACT_ATOMS: atom_id res chain seq x y z
N MET A 1 19.22 7.31 6.63
CA MET A 1 19.62 6.62 7.89
C MET A 1 20.72 5.64 7.54
N GLN A 2 21.69 5.38 8.41
CA GLN A 2 22.64 4.28 8.19
C GLN A 2 21.97 2.98 8.66
N LEU A 3 21.80 2.02 7.74
CA LEU A 3 21.25 0.69 8.02
C LEU A 3 22.37 -0.19 8.55
N ASN A 4 22.52 -0.23 9.87
CA ASN A 4 23.66 -0.89 10.52
C ASN A 4 23.33 -2.33 10.93
N THR A 5 22.05 -2.67 11.02
CA THR A 5 21.58 -4.00 11.40
C THR A 5 20.47 -4.50 10.49
N MET A 6 20.24 -5.82 10.48
CA MET A 6 19.08 -6.41 9.79
C MET A 6 17.75 -5.90 10.36
N LYS A 7 17.72 -5.52 11.64
CA LYS A 7 16.55 -4.90 12.27
C LYS A 7 16.29 -3.52 11.70
N ASP A 8 17.34 -2.72 11.48
CA ASP A 8 17.19 -1.39 10.87
C ASP A 8 16.66 -1.51 9.44
N LEU A 9 17.20 -2.45 8.65
CA LEU A 9 16.70 -2.75 7.30
C LEU A 9 15.23 -3.19 7.33
N TYR A 10 14.86 -4.08 8.24
CA TYR A 10 13.47 -4.55 8.38
C TYR A 10 12.51 -3.38 8.68
N VAL A 11 12.86 -2.50 9.61
CA VAL A 11 12.03 -1.32 9.97
C VAL A 11 11.95 -0.32 8.82
N ASP A 12 13.05 -0.08 8.11
CA ASP A 12 13.10 0.82 6.96
C ASP A 12 12.19 0.31 5.83
N GLN A 13 12.28 -0.99 5.51
CA GLN A 13 11.43 -1.60 4.49
C GLN A 13 9.94 -1.63 4.87
N LEU A 14 9.59 -1.77 6.15
CA LEU A 14 8.20 -1.64 6.59
C LEU A 14 7.68 -0.20 6.42
N ARG A 15 8.53 0.82 6.61
CA ARG A 15 8.16 2.23 6.38
C ARG A 15 7.99 2.53 4.90
N ASP A 16 8.87 2.01 4.06
CA ASP A 16 8.75 2.09 2.61
C ASP A 16 7.45 1.44 2.13
N LEU A 17 7.13 0.26 2.65
CA LEU A 17 5.88 -0.43 2.34
C LEU A 17 4.66 0.38 2.80
N TYR A 18 4.68 0.95 4.01
CA TYR A 18 3.60 1.82 4.49
C TYR A 18 3.40 3.05 3.58
N SER A 19 4.49 3.67 3.14
CA SER A 19 4.46 4.78 2.19
C SER A 19 3.88 4.36 0.83
N ALA A 20 4.23 3.17 0.34
CA ALA A 20 3.68 2.62 -0.89
C ALA A 20 2.16 2.40 -0.78
N GLU A 21 1.68 1.80 0.33
CA GLU A 21 0.24 1.61 0.56
C GLU A 21 -0.50 2.95 0.60
N ASP A 22 0.05 3.97 1.30
CA ASP A 22 -0.58 5.30 1.32
C ASP A 22 -0.69 5.93 -0.07
N GLN A 23 0.34 5.77 -0.91
CA GLN A 23 0.31 6.23 -2.29
C GLN A 23 -0.71 5.46 -3.13
N LEU A 24 -0.80 4.14 -2.96
CA LEU A 24 -1.77 3.29 -3.66
C LEU A 24 -3.21 3.65 -3.32
N THR A 25 -3.52 4.00 -2.06
CA THR A 25 -4.89 4.44 -1.70
C THR A 25 -5.36 5.65 -2.52
N LYS A 26 -4.43 6.49 -2.99
CA LYS A 26 -4.71 7.68 -3.84
C LYS A 26 -4.67 7.35 -5.33
N ALA A 27 -3.86 6.37 -5.73
CA ALA A 27 -3.66 6.00 -7.13
C ALA A 27 -4.75 5.06 -7.66
N LEU A 28 -5.15 4.04 -6.88
CA LEU A 28 -6.11 3.02 -7.29
C LEU A 28 -7.47 3.60 -7.73
N PRO A 29 -8.06 4.61 -7.07
CA PRO A 29 -9.27 5.26 -7.57
C PRO A 29 -9.10 5.89 -8.96
N LYS A 30 -7.94 6.50 -9.23
CA LYS A 30 -7.64 7.12 -10.53
C LYS A 30 -7.46 6.06 -11.61
N MET A 31 -6.81 4.94 -11.28
CA MET A 31 -6.66 3.80 -12.19
C MET A 31 -8.01 3.15 -12.51
N ALA A 32 -8.89 3.02 -11.50
CA ALA A 32 -10.26 2.54 -11.69
C ALA A 32 -11.09 3.47 -12.60
N GLN A 33 -10.90 4.79 -12.51
CA GLN A 33 -11.59 5.74 -13.40
C GLN A 33 -11.04 5.73 -14.83
N ALA A 34 -9.75 5.48 -15.00
CA ALA A 34 -9.09 5.45 -16.30
C ALA A 34 -9.27 4.12 -17.06
N ALA A 35 -9.64 3.04 -16.38
CA ALA A 35 -9.80 1.72 -17.00
C ALA A 35 -11.08 1.66 -17.85
N SER A 36 -10.96 1.19 -19.10
CA SER A 36 -12.11 1.02 -20.01
C SER A 36 -12.86 -0.30 -19.81
N SER A 37 -12.21 -1.32 -19.24
CA SER A 37 -12.81 -2.62 -18.96
C SER A 37 -13.49 -2.62 -17.59
N SER A 38 -14.77 -3.01 -17.52
CA SER A 38 -15.53 -3.11 -16.26
C SER A 38 -14.86 -4.01 -15.24
N ASP A 39 -14.27 -5.12 -15.69
CA ASP A 39 -13.60 -6.09 -14.81
C ASP A 39 -12.33 -5.49 -14.21
N LEU A 40 -11.59 -4.72 -15.01
CA LEU A 40 -10.39 -4.02 -14.55
C LEU A 40 -10.75 -2.88 -13.57
N GLN A 41 -11.83 -2.14 -13.84
CA GLN A 41 -12.33 -1.13 -12.89
C GLN A 41 -12.68 -1.76 -11.55
N LYS A 42 -13.38 -2.91 -11.56
CA LYS A 42 -13.75 -3.66 -10.36
C LYS A 42 -12.50 -4.14 -9.62
N ALA A 43 -11.52 -4.71 -10.32
CA ALA A 43 -10.28 -5.16 -9.72
C ALA A 43 -9.54 -4.03 -8.98
N PHE A 44 -9.45 -2.82 -9.54
CA PHE A 44 -8.84 -1.68 -8.85
C PHE A 44 -9.63 -1.24 -7.60
N ARG A 45 -10.97 -1.31 -7.63
CA ARG A 45 -11.81 -0.97 -6.47
C ARG A 45 -11.70 -2.01 -5.37
N ASP A 46 -11.68 -3.30 -5.73
CA ASP A 46 -11.49 -4.38 -4.78
C ASP A 46 -10.11 -4.28 -4.13
N HIS A 47 -9.07 -4.06 -4.95
CA HIS A 47 -7.71 -3.91 -4.46
C HIS A 47 -7.54 -2.68 -3.55
N LEU A 48 -8.27 -1.58 -3.78
CA LEU A 48 -8.28 -0.44 -2.86
C LEU A 48 -8.73 -0.83 -1.44
N ASN A 49 -9.74 -1.70 -1.31
CA ASN A 49 -10.18 -2.19 -0.01
C ASN A 49 -9.11 -3.09 0.64
N GLU A 50 -8.39 -3.88 -0.15
CA GLU A 50 -7.27 -4.69 0.32
C GLU A 50 -6.11 -3.81 0.82
N THR A 51 -5.71 -2.80 0.04
CA THR A 51 -4.68 -1.79 0.39
C THR A 51 -5.02 -1.10 1.70
N GLN A 52 -6.29 -0.72 1.93
CA GLN A 52 -6.70 -0.12 3.20
C GLN A 52 -6.52 -1.08 4.39
N GLN A 53 -6.85 -2.36 4.22
CA GLN A 53 -6.63 -3.37 5.26
C GLN A 53 -5.13 -3.66 5.47
N GLN A 54 -4.33 -3.70 4.40
CA GLN A 54 -2.88 -3.89 4.47
C GLN A 54 -2.23 -2.73 5.24
N LYS A 55 -2.63 -1.50 4.94
CA LYS A 55 -2.20 -0.31 5.69
C LYS A 55 -2.52 -0.41 7.17
N GLN A 56 -3.74 -0.83 7.53
CA GLN A 56 -4.12 -1.04 8.95
C GLN A 56 -3.26 -2.10 9.64
N ARG A 57 -2.91 -3.21 8.95
CA ARG A 57 -2.00 -4.22 9.50
C ARG A 57 -0.60 -3.67 9.73
N LEU A 58 -0.10 -2.82 8.84
CA LEU A 58 1.18 -2.14 9.03
C LEU A 58 1.15 -1.19 10.23
N GLU A 59 0.05 -0.46 10.44
CA GLU A 59 -0.13 0.41 11.60
C GLU A 59 -0.08 -0.39 12.92
N GLN A 60 -0.65 -1.59 12.95
CA GLN A 60 -0.56 -2.51 14.10
C GLN A 60 0.85 -3.04 14.35
N ILE A 61 1.71 -3.12 13.32
CA ILE A 61 3.11 -3.56 13.50
C ILE A 61 3.97 -2.44 14.11
N PHE A 62 3.61 -1.18 13.86
CA PHE A 62 4.32 -0.01 14.39
C PHE A 62 3.84 0.46 15.76
N SER A 63 2.67 0.03 16.23
CA SER A 63 2.12 0.29 17.57
C SER A 63 2.79 -0.56 18.64
#